data_AF-A0A955TW22-F1
#
_entry.id   AF-A0A955TW22-F1
#
_cell.length_a   1.000
_cell.length_b   1.000
_cell.length_c   1.000
_cell.angle_alpha   90.00
_cell.angle_beta   90.00
_cell.angle_gamma   90.00
#
_symmetry.space_group_name_H-M   'P 1'
#
loop_
_entity.id
_entity.type
_entity.pdbx_description
1 polymer ?
#
loop_
_entity_poly.entity_id
_entity_poly.type
_entity_poly.pdbx_seq_one_letter_code
_entity_poly.pdbx_strand_id
1 'polypeptide(L)'
;MPTEGSKLEILGTIIRNVVSALRDSVVFFLFVLLLFTPTTIRDRLVEAGFTKGSIAGFEWGAELESAAEQTKSIGQSVEQASENYSVLIARLNKLEREITDPTVKATVKSIEKEAQESSTKLQAVDRNVRHNFAVQQQIVAKIRPSAVTKAGWLYLGKLSQDKTAWVAGSPKHVKSISPTISSGETLTVIDDVYLRERDTVNGRPKRGKILGAAKEGDIIEVIDLNYSHAQGGGWFVWAKVQQV
;
A
#
# COMPACT_ATOMS: atom_id res chain seq x y z
N MET A 1 -69.69 11.51 -5.12
CA MET A 1 -69.44 11.04 -3.73
C MET A 1 -68.33 10.00 -3.80
N PRO A 2 -67.12 10.26 -3.27
CA PRO A 2 -66.07 9.25 -3.21
C PRO A 2 -66.45 8.17 -2.19
N THR A 3 -66.38 6.90 -2.61
CA THR A 3 -66.72 5.72 -1.80
C THR A 3 -65.72 5.54 -0.65
N GLU A 4 -66.18 5.10 0.53
CA GLU A 4 -65.33 4.92 1.71
C GLU A 4 -64.11 4.02 1.47
N GLY A 5 -64.21 3.06 0.54
CA GLY A 5 -63.09 2.21 0.12
C GLY A 5 -61.89 2.98 -0.43
N SER A 6 -62.12 4.09 -1.14
CA SER A 6 -61.04 4.92 -1.70
C SER A 6 -60.19 5.59 -0.62
N LYS A 7 -60.79 5.95 0.53
CA LYS A 7 -60.05 6.61 1.62
C LYS A 7 -59.12 5.64 2.35
N LEU A 8 -59.53 4.38 2.52
CA LEU A 8 -58.71 3.35 3.19
C LEU A 8 -57.54 2.89 2.32
N GLU A 9 -57.73 2.78 1.00
CA GLU A 9 -56.63 2.46 0.07
C GLU A 9 -55.59 3.59 -0.01
N ILE A 10 -56.05 4.85 0.01
CA ILE A 10 -55.18 6.02 0.03
C ILE A 10 -54.40 6.08 1.35
N LEU A 11 -55.05 5.86 2.50
CA LEU A 11 -54.40 5.81 3.82
C LEU A 11 -53.36 4.69 3.92
N GLY A 12 -53.68 3.48 3.44
CA GLY A 12 -52.74 2.36 3.43
C GLY A 12 -51.50 2.63 2.58
N THR A 13 -51.68 3.28 1.43
CA THR A 13 -50.58 3.68 0.54
C THR A 13 -49.71 4.77 1.17
N ILE A 14 -50.32 5.75 1.84
CA ILE A 14 -49.59 6.82 2.57
C ILE A 14 -48.77 6.23 3.72
N ILE A 15 -49.34 5.36 4.55
CA ILE A 15 -48.63 4.74 5.68
C ILE A 15 -47.44 3.92 5.18
N ARG A 16 -47.61 3.13 4.11
CA ARG A 16 -46.53 2.32 3.54
C ARG A 16 -45.38 3.20 3.01
N ASN A 17 -45.71 4.29 2.33
CA ASN A 17 -44.72 5.23 1.80
C ASN A 17 -43.99 5.97 2.93
N VAL A 18 -44.70 6.35 4.00
CA VAL A 18 -44.09 6.99 5.19
C VAL A 18 -43.17 6.02 5.93
N VAL A 19 -43.58 4.76 6.10
CA VAL A 19 -42.73 3.74 6.75
C VAL A 19 -41.49 3.44 5.91
N SER A 20 -41.62 3.36 4.57
CA SER A 20 -40.46 3.17 3.69
C SER A 20 -39.52 4.39 3.73
N ALA A 21 -40.07 5.60 3.65
CA ALA A 21 -39.28 6.83 3.72
C ALA A 21 -38.59 7.00 5.08
N LEU A 22 -39.25 6.62 6.18
CA LEU A 22 -38.68 6.65 7.52
C LEU A 22 -37.55 5.62 7.66
N ARG A 23 -37.72 4.40 7.15
CA ARG A 23 -36.68 3.38 7.12
C ARG A 23 -35.45 3.87 6.36
N ASP A 24 -35.65 4.41 5.16
CA ASP A 24 -34.54 4.89 4.32
C ASP A 24 -33.85 6.10 4.95
N SER A 25 -34.62 6.99 5.60
CA SER A 25 -34.07 8.12 6.37
C SER A 25 -33.27 7.65 7.59
N VAL A 26 -33.71 6.62 8.32
CA VAL A 26 -32.98 6.04 9.45
C VAL A 26 -31.68 5.39 8.99
N VAL A 27 -31.69 4.66 7.87
CA VAL A 27 -30.48 4.06 7.30
C VAL A 27 -29.51 5.16 6.84
N PHE A 28 -30.01 6.22 6.20
CA PHE A 28 -29.20 7.37 5.80
C PHE A 28 -28.60 8.09 7.02
N PHE A 29 -29.40 8.34 8.06
CA PHE A 29 -28.90 8.95 9.30
C PHE A 29 -27.88 8.06 10.02
N LEU A 30 -28.09 6.74 10.07
CA LEU A 30 -27.10 5.79 10.58
C LEU A 30 -25.80 5.84 9.79
N PHE A 31 -25.89 5.94 8.46
CA PHE A 31 -24.73 6.02 7.57
C PHE A 31 -23.97 7.33 7.76
N VAL A 32 -24.68 8.46 7.85
CA VAL A 32 -24.11 9.78 8.16
C VAL A 32 -23.46 9.75 9.54
N LEU A 33 -24.13 9.19 10.55
CA LEU A 33 -23.60 9.11 11.91
C LEU A 33 -22.35 8.21 11.98
N LEU A 34 -22.30 7.13 11.20
CA LEU A 34 -21.12 6.27 11.02
C LEU A 34 -19.95 7.00 10.34
N LEU A 35 -20.23 7.89 9.38
CA LEU A 35 -19.19 8.68 8.70
C LEU A 35 -18.62 9.80 9.60
N PHE A 36 -19.45 10.44 10.43
CA PHE A 36 -19.03 11.60 11.23
C PHE A 36 -18.57 11.25 12.66
N THR A 37 -18.93 10.08 13.21
CA THR A 37 -18.53 9.68 14.57
C THR A 37 -17.92 8.26 14.66
N PRO A 38 -16.95 7.90 13.79
CA PRO A 38 -16.39 6.55 13.75
C PRO A 38 -15.70 6.15 15.06
N THR A 39 -15.12 7.12 15.79
CA THR A 39 -14.41 6.89 17.06
C THR A 39 -15.38 6.57 18.20
N THR A 40 -16.48 7.31 18.35
CA THR A 40 -17.46 7.09 19.43
C THR A 40 -18.15 5.74 19.31
N ILE A 41 -18.47 5.30 18.09
CA ILE A 41 -19.07 3.98 17.85
C ILE A 41 -18.05 2.87 18.16
N ARG A 42 -16.81 3.02 17.69
CA ARG A 42 -15.72 2.09 17.98
C ARG A 42 -15.52 1.92 19.48
N ASP A 43 -15.46 3.01 20.23
CA ASP A 43 -15.19 2.98 21.68
C ASP A 43 -16.35 2.31 22.44
N ARG A 44 -17.60 2.56 22.04
CA ARG A 44 -18.79 1.89 22.60
C ARG A 44 -18.87 0.40 22.26
N LEU A 45 -18.47 0.00 21.05
CA LEU A 45 -18.40 -1.42 20.66
C LEU A 45 -17.29 -2.13 21.44
N VAL A 46 -16.14 -1.50 21.66
CA VAL A 46 -15.08 -2.09 22.49
C VAL A 46 -15.51 -2.19 23.96
N GLU A 47 -16.15 -1.15 24.49
CA GLU A 47 -16.69 -1.10 25.87
C GLU A 47 -17.78 -2.16 26.11
N ALA A 48 -18.61 -2.44 25.10
CA ALA A 48 -19.65 -3.47 25.17
C ALA A 48 -19.12 -4.90 24.95
N GLY A 49 -17.80 -5.12 24.94
CA GLY A 49 -17.20 -6.45 24.89
C GLY A 49 -17.12 -7.06 23.49
N PHE A 50 -17.31 -6.28 22.42
CA PHE A 50 -17.14 -6.71 21.02
C PHE A 50 -15.65 -6.85 20.62
N THR A 51 -14.82 -7.40 21.52
CA THR A 51 -13.39 -7.65 21.32
C THR A 51 -13.10 -9.00 20.65
N LYS A 52 -14.10 -9.89 20.52
CA LYS A 52 -14.01 -11.12 19.71
C LYS A 52 -15.02 -11.08 18.56
N GLY A 53 -14.52 -11.08 17.33
CA GLY A 53 -15.28 -10.81 16.13
C GLY A 53 -16.25 -11.90 15.68
N SER A 54 -17.49 -11.84 16.16
CA SER A 54 -18.64 -12.15 15.32
C SER A 54 -19.76 -11.15 15.62
N ILE A 55 -20.10 -10.30 14.65
CA ILE A 55 -21.35 -9.54 14.70
C ILE A 55 -22.33 -10.37 13.87
N ALA A 56 -23.28 -11.05 14.52
CA ALA A 56 -24.28 -11.88 13.84
C ALA A 56 -23.71 -12.91 12.84
N GLY A 57 -22.55 -13.51 13.15
CA GLY A 57 -21.85 -14.46 12.27
C GLY A 57 -20.87 -13.81 11.27
N PHE A 58 -20.67 -12.49 11.33
CA PHE A 58 -19.71 -11.77 10.51
C PHE A 58 -18.32 -11.73 11.16
N GLU A 59 -17.38 -12.49 10.59
CA GLU A 59 -15.98 -12.57 11.03
C GLU A 59 -15.13 -11.46 10.39
N TRP A 60 -15.20 -10.25 10.95
CA TRP A 60 -14.44 -9.09 10.44
C TRP A 60 -12.91 -9.30 10.39
N GLY A 61 -12.38 -10.25 11.17
CA GLY A 61 -10.97 -10.64 11.11
C GLY A 61 -10.57 -11.27 9.77
N ALA A 62 -11.44 -12.11 9.19
CA ALA A 62 -11.21 -12.74 7.89
C ALA A 62 -11.29 -11.71 6.74
N GLU A 63 -12.19 -10.74 6.84
CA GLU A 63 -12.30 -9.64 5.88
C GLU A 63 -11.06 -8.73 5.94
N LEU A 64 -10.55 -8.43 7.15
CA LEU A 64 -9.33 -7.63 7.30
C LEU A 64 -8.09 -8.35 6.75
N GLU A 65 -7.98 -9.66 6.94
CA GLU A 65 -6.93 -10.48 6.33
C GLU A 65 -7.05 -10.49 4.80
N SER A 66 -8.27 -10.62 4.27
CA SER A 66 -8.52 -10.52 2.82
C SER A 66 -8.13 -9.15 2.26
N ALA A 67 -8.48 -8.06 2.96
CA ALA A 67 -8.11 -6.70 2.57
C ALA A 67 -6.59 -6.48 2.60
N ALA A 68 -5.89 -7.02 3.60
CA ALA A 68 -4.44 -6.99 3.68
C ALA A 68 -3.80 -7.76 2.51
N GLU A 69 -4.32 -8.92 2.16
CA GLU A 69 -3.83 -9.72 1.02
C GLU A 69 -4.10 -9.03 -0.33
N GLN A 70 -5.28 -8.44 -0.51
CA GLN A 70 -5.58 -7.62 -1.68
C GLN A 70 -4.62 -6.43 -1.79
N THR A 71 -4.32 -5.77 -0.67
CA THR A 71 -3.38 -4.64 -0.64
C THR A 71 -1.97 -5.08 -1.02
N LYS A 72 -1.51 -6.28 -0.63
CA LYS A 72 -0.23 -6.84 -1.11
C LYS A 72 -0.23 -7.03 -2.63
N SER A 73 -1.31 -7.59 -3.19
CA SER A 73 -1.42 -7.82 -4.64
C SER A 73 -1.46 -6.51 -5.44
N ILE A 74 -2.18 -5.50 -4.93
CA ILE A 74 -2.18 -4.14 -5.47
C ILE A 74 -0.76 -3.56 -5.42
N GLY A 75 -0.06 -3.67 -4.29
CA GLY A 75 1.32 -3.20 -4.15
C GLY A 75 2.25 -3.83 -5.19
N GLN A 76 2.17 -5.15 -5.38
CA GLN A 76 2.95 -5.86 -6.41
C GLN A 76 2.64 -5.36 -7.83
N SER A 77 1.35 -5.15 -8.13
CA SER A 77 0.90 -4.66 -9.44
C SER A 77 1.36 -3.23 -9.72
N VAL A 78 1.32 -2.36 -8.71
CA VAL A 78 1.77 -0.96 -8.79
C VAL A 78 3.29 -0.89 -9.03
N GLU A 79 4.08 -1.71 -8.34
CA GLU A 79 5.53 -1.76 -8.57
C GLU A 79 5.89 -2.32 -9.94
N GLN A 80 5.18 -3.36 -10.40
CA GLN A 80 5.38 -3.89 -11.74
C GLN A 80 5.05 -2.84 -12.81
N ALA A 81 3.96 -2.09 -12.62
CA ALA A 81 3.62 -0.97 -13.49
C ALA A 81 4.73 0.10 -13.46
N SER A 82 5.22 0.47 -12.28
CA SER A 82 6.32 1.44 -12.12
C SER A 82 7.60 1.00 -12.85
N GLU A 83 7.98 -0.28 -12.76
CA GLU A 83 9.13 -0.84 -13.50
C GLU A 83 8.90 -0.77 -15.02
N ASN A 84 7.71 -1.13 -15.49
CA ASN A 84 7.36 -1.03 -16.91
C ASN A 84 7.44 0.42 -17.43
N TYR A 85 6.98 1.40 -16.64
CA TYR A 85 7.11 2.82 -17.00
C TYR A 85 8.56 3.28 -17.04
N SER A 86 9.41 2.83 -16.10
CA SER A 86 10.84 3.14 -16.12
C SER A 86 11.53 2.61 -17.39
N VAL A 87 11.18 1.38 -17.80
CA VAL A 87 11.68 0.79 -19.06
C VAL A 87 11.16 1.55 -20.27
N LEU A 88 9.87 1.94 -20.27
CA LEU A 88 9.27 2.72 -21.36
C LEU A 88 9.96 4.08 -21.54
N ILE A 89 10.13 4.84 -20.45
CA ILE A 89 10.83 6.13 -20.48
C ILE A 89 12.26 5.96 -21.01
N ALA A 90 13.01 4.95 -20.52
CA ALA A 90 14.35 4.69 -21.03
C ALA A 90 14.38 4.40 -22.55
N ARG A 91 13.38 3.68 -23.07
CA ARG A 91 13.23 3.40 -24.51
C ARG A 91 12.87 4.66 -25.31
N LEU A 92 11.94 5.48 -24.81
CA LEU A 92 11.57 6.75 -25.43
C LEU A 92 12.78 7.69 -25.53
N ASN A 93 13.59 7.77 -24.47
CA ASN A 93 14.77 8.64 -24.43
C ASN A 93 15.87 8.16 -25.38
N LYS A 94 15.97 6.85 -25.59
CA LYS A 94 16.85 6.28 -26.63
C LYS A 94 16.33 6.64 -28.02
N LEU A 95 15.03 6.44 -28.26
CA LEU A 95 14.39 6.71 -29.55
C LEU A 95 14.48 8.21 -29.93
N GLU A 96 14.27 9.13 -28.98
CA GLU A 96 14.39 10.58 -29.19
C GLU A 96 15.76 10.99 -29.72
N ARG A 97 16.83 10.28 -29.34
CA ARG A 97 18.21 10.53 -29.78
C ARG A 97 18.49 9.99 -31.18
N GLU A 98 17.74 8.98 -31.62
CA GLU A 98 17.91 8.33 -32.93
C GLU A 98 17.06 9.01 -34.02
N ILE A 99 16.02 9.76 -33.65
CA ILE A 99 15.13 10.47 -34.59
C ILE A 99 15.73 11.80 -35.05
N THR A 100 15.77 11.99 -36.38
CA THR A 100 16.17 13.25 -37.03
C THR A 100 15.00 14.15 -37.39
N ASP A 101 13.81 13.59 -37.67
CA ASP A 101 12.61 14.36 -38.01
C ASP A 101 12.11 15.18 -36.80
N PRO A 102 11.98 16.51 -36.91
CA PRO A 102 11.62 17.37 -35.79
C PRO A 102 10.18 17.17 -35.29
N THR A 103 9.25 16.79 -36.17
CA THR A 103 7.84 16.54 -35.83
C THR A 103 7.68 15.25 -35.05
N VAL A 104 8.36 14.19 -35.51
CA VAL A 104 8.38 12.89 -34.80
C VAL A 104 9.07 13.05 -33.46
N LYS A 105 10.18 13.80 -33.41
CA LYS A 105 10.90 14.09 -32.16
C LYS A 105 10.04 14.84 -31.14
N ALA A 106 9.30 15.85 -31.57
CA ALA A 106 8.37 16.58 -30.71
C ALA A 106 7.27 15.66 -30.15
N THR A 107 6.76 14.73 -30.97
CA THR A 107 5.76 13.74 -30.55
C THR A 107 6.32 12.78 -29.50
N VAL A 108 7.51 12.21 -29.73
CA VAL A 108 8.18 11.32 -28.76
C VAL A 108 8.42 12.02 -27.44
N LYS A 109 8.85 13.28 -27.46
CA LYS A 109 9.06 14.09 -26.26
C LYS A 109 7.76 14.36 -25.48
N SER A 110 6.63 14.54 -26.17
CA SER A 110 5.32 14.65 -25.52
C SER A 110 4.95 13.35 -24.80
N ILE A 111 5.13 12.19 -25.46
CA ILE A 111 4.85 10.87 -24.88
C ILE A 111 5.77 10.59 -23.68
N GLU A 112 7.06 10.97 -23.76
CA GLU A 112 7.99 10.87 -22.63
C GLU A 112 7.49 11.67 -21.43
N LYS A 113 7.03 12.91 -21.66
CA LYS A 113 6.48 13.75 -20.59
C LYS A 113 5.25 13.12 -19.94
N GLU A 114 4.31 12.62 -20.73
CA GLU A 114 3.10 11.94 -20.23
C GLU A 114 3.45 10.66 -19.43
N ALA A 115 4.45 9.90 -19.91
CA ALA A 115 4.94 8.72 -19.22
C ALA A 115 5.61 9.08 -17.87
N GLN A 116 6.37 10.18 -17.82
CA GLN A 116 7.00 10.67 -16.60
C GLN A 116 5.97 11.18 -15.57
N GLU A 117 4.92 11.87 -16.03
CA GLU A 117 3.79 12.28 -15.20
C GLU A 117 3.05 11.07 -14.63
N SER A 118 2.79 10.05 -15.47
CA SER A 118 2.15 8.80 -15.06
C SER A 118 3.00 8.02 -14.06
N SER A 119 4.32 7.97 -14.27
CA SER A 119 5.27 7.37 -13.32
C SER A 119 5.24 8.08 -11.95
N THR A 120 5.20 9.42 -11.95
CA THR A 120 5.12 10.21 -10.72
C THR A 120 3.81 9.96 -9.96
N LYS A 121 2.68 9.86 -10.67
CA LYS A 121 1.38 9.48 -10.09
C LYS A 121 1.43 8.06 -9.50
N LEU A 122 2.02 7.10 -10.20
CA LEU A 122 2.18 5.73 -9.69
C LEU A 122 3.03 5.67 -8.42
N GLN A 123 4.09 6.48 -8.32
CA GLN A 123 4.88 6.57 -7.10
C GLN A 123 4.07 7.12 -5.91
N ALA A 124 3.16 8.07 -6.16
CA ALA A 124 2.26 8.56 -5.11
C ALA A 124 1.24 7.49 -4.69
N VAL A 125 0.69 6.74 -5.65
CA VAL A 125 -0.18 5.60 -5.37
C VAL A 125 0.57 4.53 -4.57
N ASP A 126 1.79 4.18 -4.95
CA ASP A 126 2.61 3.20 -4.24
C ASP A 126 2.82 3.60 -2.77
N ARG A 127 3.18 4.87 -2.51
CA ARG A 127 3.31 5.39 -1.14
C ARG A 127 2.03 5.23 -0.33
N ASN A 128 0.87 5.53 -0.92
CA ASN A 128 -0.42 5.37 -0.26
C ASN A 128 -0.76 3.90 0.01
N VAL A 129 -0.43 2.99 -0.92
CA VAL A 129 -0.64 1.55 -0.74
C VAL A 129 0.25 1.03 0.39
N ARG A 130 1.54 1.42 0.44
CA ARG A 130 2.46 1.07 1.52
C ARG A 130 1.96 1.56 2.87
N HIS A 131 1.51 2.80 2.93
CA HIS A 131 0.95 3.39 4.14
C HIS A 131 -0.29 2.63 4.63
N ASN A 132 -1.26 2.44 3.75
CA ASN A 132 -2.50 1.73 4.09
C ASN A 132 -2.21 0.29 4.53
N PHE A 133 -1.25 -0.37 3.88
CA PHE A 133 -0.85 -1.72 4.25
C PHE A 133 -0.21 -1.78 5.63
N ALA A 134 0.71 -0.85 5.94
CA ALA A 134 1.31 -0.74 7.27
C ALA A 134 0.24 -0.47 8.34
N VAL A 135 -0.72 0.41 8.08
CA VAL A 135 -1.85 0.69 9.00
C VAL A 135 -2.71 -0.55 9.21
N GLN A 136 -3.08 -1.26 8.14
CA GLN A 136 -3.85 -2.51 8.24
C GLN A 136 -3.10 -3.56 9.07
N GLN A 137 -1.79 -3.73 8.84
CA GLN A 137 -0.96 -4.62 9.65
C GLN A 137 -0.94 -4.22 11.13
N GLN A 138 -0.87 -2.93 11.45
CA GLN A 138 -0.93 -2.48 12.84
C GLN A 138 -2.28 -2.79 13.50
N ILE A 139 -3.39 -2.70 12.75
CA ILE A 139 -4.71 -3.09 13.24
C ILE A 139 -4.74 -4.60 13.48
N VAL A 140 -4.31 -5.41 12.49
CA VAL A 140 -4.24 -6.87 12.61
C VAL A 140 -3.36 -7.28 13.80
N ALA A 141 -2.19 -6.64 13.98
CA ALA A 141 -1.26 -6.95 15.06
C ALA A 141 -1.87 -6.75 16.45
N LYS A 142 -2.79 -5.79 16.62
CA LYS A 142 -3.48 -5.55 17.90
C LYS A 142 -4.47 -6.66 18.28
N ILE A 143 -4.92 -7.43 17.29
CA ILE A 143 -5.98 -8.45 17.46
C ILE A 143 -5.35 -9.85 17.41
N ARG A 144 -4.43 -10.06 16.46
CA ARG A 144 -3.73 -11.32 16.19
C ARG A 144 -2.25 -11.03 15.89
N PRO A 145 -1.42 -10.81 16.94
CA PRO A 145 0.00 -10.49 16.75
C PRO A 145 0.78 -11.51 15.91
N SER A 146 0.40 -12.79 15.97
CA SER A 146 1.05 -13.88 15.22
C SER A 146 0.72 -13.90 13.73
N ALA A 147 -0.31 -13.17 13.28
CA ALA A 147 -0.71 -13.11 11.87
C ALA A 147 0.12 -12.10 11.06
N VAL A 148 0.91 -11.25 11.72
CA VAL A 148 1.67 -10.18 11.06
C VAL A 148 3.13 -10.58 10.89
N THR A 149 3.60 -10.49 9.64
CA THR A 149 5.02 -10.68 9.32
C THR A 149 5.85 -9.55 9.93
N LYS A 150 6.81 -9.91 10.80
CA LYS A 150 7.78 -8.96 11.38
C LYS A 150 9.14 -8.96 10.71
N ALA A 151 9.38 -9.90 9.79
CA ALA A 151 10.69 -10.07 9.16
C ALA A 151 10.59 -10.23 7.64
N GLY A 152 11.56 -9.68 6.92
CA GLY A 152 11.62 -9.78 5.48
C GLY A 152 12.79 -9.00 4.90
N TRP A 153 12.95 -9.08 3.59
CA TRP A 153 13.94 -8.32 2.85
C TRP A 153 13.45 -6.92 2.55
N LEU A 154 14.26 -5.94 2.93
CA LEU A 154 14.04 -4.52 2.76
C LEU A 154 15.13 -3.96 1.85
N TYR A 155 14.73 -3.18 0.86
CA TYR A 155 15.66 -2.48 -0.02
C TYR A 155 16.20 -1.26 0.72
N LEU A 156 17.52 -1.16 0.85
CA LEU A 156 18.15 -0.04 1.57
C LEU A 156 18.62 1.08 0.63
N GLY A 157 18.90 0.72 -0.63
CA GLY A 157 19.36 1.66 -1.64
C GLY A 157 20.44 1.08 -2.54
N LYS A 158 21.20 1.98 -3.17
CA LYS A 158 22.28 1.67 -4.11
C LYS A 158 23.61 2.28 -3.63
N LEU A 159 24.63 1.45 -3.53
CA LEU A 159 26.02 1.86 -3.30
C LEU A 159 26.79 2.05 -4.60
N SER A 160 27.86 2.84 -4.52
CA SER A 160 28.90 3.00 -5.54
C SER A 160 29.59 1.67 -5.86
N GLN A 161 30.33 1.62 -6.97
CA GLN A 161 30.96 0.39 -7.47
C GLN A 161 31.95 -0.23 -6.46
N ASP A 162 32.66 0.62 -5.72
CA ASP A 162 33.60 0.30 -4.65
C ASP A 162 32.93 0.09 -3.26
N LYS A 163 31.60 0.25 -3.18
CA LYS A 163 30.78 0.09 -1.96
C LYS A 163 31.12 1.07 -0.82
N THR A 164 31.74 2.21 -1.13
CA THR A 164 32.15 3.19 -0.12
C THR A 164 31.14 4.31 0.11
N ALA A 165 30.21 4.53 -0.83
CA ALA A 165 29.24 5.63 -0.75
C ALA A 165 27.88 5.24 -1.33
N TRP A 166 26.81 5.84 -0.81
CA TRP A 166 25.48 5.74 -1.41
C TRP A 166 25.41 6.60 -2.68
N VAL A 167 24.85 6.04 -3.76
CA VAL A 167 24.64 6.76 -5.01
C VAL A 167 23.60 7.86 -4.82
N ALA A 168 23.89 9.05 -5.33
CA ALA A 168 22.95 10.18 -5.30
C ALA A 168 21.62 9.81 -5.97
N GLY A 169 20.50 10.19 -5.34
CA GLY A 169 19.16 9.84 -5.81
C GLY A 169 18.73 8.38 -5.51
N SER A 170 19.58 7.57 -4.87
CA SER A 170 19.12 6.29 -4.32
C SER A 170 18.02 6.55 -3.28
N PRO A 171 16.93 5.76 -3.29
CA PRO A 171 15.98 5.74 -2.19
C PRO A 171 16.72 5.50 -0.88
N LYS A 172 16.28 6.20 0.18
CA LYS A 172 16.75 6.01 1.54
C LYS A 172 15.50 5.71 2.36
N HIS A 173 15.37 4.45 2.78
CA HIS A 173 14.22 4.00 3.58
C HIS A 173 14.52 3.97 5.08
N VAL A 174 15.77 4.27 5.46
CA VAL A 174 16.22 4.28 6.85
C VAL A 174 17.08 5.50 7.15
N LYS A 175 17.11 5.90 8.42
CA LYS A 175 17.83 7.07 8.91
C LYS A 175 19.34 6.81 8.98
N SER A 176 20.14 7.76 8.48
CA SER A 176 21.59 7.86 8.69
C SER A 176 22.37 6.55 8.51
N ILE A 177 22.15 5.87 7.38
CA ILE A 177 22.74 4.57 7.10
C ILE A 177 24.21 4.68 6.64
N SER A 178 25.11 4.02 7.36
CA SER A 178 26.50 3.85 6.94
C SER A 178 26.56 3.01 5.66
N PRO A 179 27.48 3.28 4.71
CA PRO A 179 27.74 2.39 3.58
C PRO A 179 28.17 0.98 3.99
N THR A 180 28.76 0.84 5.19
CA THR A 180 29.22 -0.44 5.75
C THR A 180 28.28 -0.89 6.85
N ILE A 181 27.19 -1.54 6.45
CA ILE A 181 26.16 -2.07 7.35
C ILE A 181 26.62 -3.44 7.86
N SER A 182 26.34 -3.74 9.12
CA SER A 182 26.63 -5.04 9.72
C SER A 182 25.35 -5.75 10.19
N SER A 183 25.40 -7.08 10.27
CA SER A 183 24.35 -7.85 10.95
C SER A 183 24.34 -7.49 12.44
N GLY A 184 23.15 -7.43 13.05
CA GLY A 184 22.90 -6.92 14.40
C GLY A 184 22.74 -5.40 14.49
N GLU A 185 22.95 -4.66 13.40
CA GLU A 185 22.75 -3.20 13.39
C GLU A 185 21.25 -2.87 13.43
N THR A 186 20.87 -1.94 14.31
CA THR A 186 19.50 -1.42 14.38
C THR A 186 19.34 -0.16 13.54
N LEU A 187 18.32 -0.14 12.70
CA LEU A 187 18.00 0.97 11.80
C LEU A 187 16.60 1.51 12.13
N THR A 188 16.39 2.81 11.92
CA THR A 188 15.07 3.44 12.02
C THR A 188 14.51 3.69 10.63
N VAL A 189 13.32 3.18 10.35
CA VAL A 189 12.60 3.38 9.09
C VAL A 189 12.11 4.82 8.98
N ILE A 190 12.29 5.47 7.82
CA ILE A 190 11.90 6.88 7.61
C ILE A 190 10.73 7.08 6.64
N ASP A 191 10.27 6.01 5.98
CA ASP A 191 9.06 5.99 5.18
C ASP A 191 8.48 4.55 5.14
N ASP A 192 7.18 4.43 4.90
CA ASP A 192 6.54 3.12 4.80
C ASP A 192 7.12 2.32 3.63
N VAL A 193 7.62 1.12 3.91
CA VAL A 193 8.40 0.31 2.96
C VAL A 193 8.02 -1.17 3.04
N TYR A 194 7.92 -1.83 1.89
CA TYR A 194 7.59 -3.25 1.84
C TYR A 194 8.72 -4.14 2.39
N LEU A 195 8.32 -5.19 3.10
CA LEU A 195 9.14 -6.33 3.47
C LEU A 195 8.84 -7.48 2.51
N ARG A 196 9.88 -8.07 1.93
CA ARG A 196 9.76 -9.08 0.88
C ARG A 196 10.30 -10.44 1.26
N GLU A 197 9.81 -11.45 0.57
CA GLU A 197 10.45 -12.75 0.52
C GLU A 197 11.73 -12.70 -0.34
N ARG A 198 12.62 -13.69 -0.20
CA ARG A 198 13.67 -13.91 -1.19
C ARG A 198 13.06 -14.64 -2.38
N ASP A 199 13.26 -14.14 -3.61
CA ASP A 199 12.86 -14.87 -4.82
C ASP A 199 13.55 -16.25 -4.84
N THR A 200 12.75 -17.32 -4.94
CA THR A 200 13.24 -18.71 -4.95
C THR A 200 13.96 -19.07 -6.24
N VAL A 201 13.72 -18.35 -7.33
CA VAL A 201 14.29 -18.65 -8.65
C VAL A 201 15.65 -17.99 -8.84
N ASN A 202 15.76 -16.67 -8.55
CA ASN A 202 16.99 -15.91 -8.81
C ASN A 202 17.73 -15.49 -7.53
N GLY A 203 17.19 -15.81 -6.35
CA GLY A 203 17.72 -15.38 -5.06
C GLY A 203 17.62 -13.87 -4.80
N ARG A 204 16.98 -13.10 -5.70
CA ARG A 204 16.94 -11.63 -5.67
C ARG A 204 15.68 -11.14 -4.96
N PRO A 205 15.78 -10.40 -3.84
CA PRO A 205 14.60 -9.95 -3.11
C PRO A 205 13.66 -9.02 -3.89
N LYS A 206 14.16 -8.28 -4.90
CA LYS A 206 13.35 -7.37 -5.73
C LYS A 206 12.10 -8.02 -6.32
N ARG A 207 12.19 -9.29 -6.73
CA ARG A 207 11.08 -10.04 -7.34
C ARG A 207 10.32 -10.92 -6.35
N GLY A 208 10.73 -10.92 -5.09
CA GLY A 208 10.04 -11.66 -4.04
C GLY A 208 8.66 -11.07 -3.76
N LYS A 209 7.76 -11.93 -3.28
CA LYS A 209 6.42 -11.53 -2.83
C LYS A 209 6.52 -10.53 -1.68
N ILE A 210 5.61 -9.59 -1.65
CA ILE A 210 5.41 -8.70 -0.51
C ILE A 210 4.85 -9.54 0.65
N LEU A 211 5.56 -9.57 1.78
CA LEU A 211 5.14 -10.28 2.99
C LEU A 211 4.46 -9.36 4.00
N GLY A 212 4.87 -8.09 4.02
CA GLY A 212 4.45 -7.07 4.97
C GLY A 212 5.01 -5.70 4.58
N ALA A 213 4.86 -4.73 5.47
CA ALA A 213 5.47 -3.42 5.41
C ALA A 213 6.03 -3.07 6.79
N ALA A 214 7.18 -2.40 6.80
CA ALA A 214 7.68 -1.67 7.95
C ALA A 214 7.17 -0.23 7.85
N LYS A 215 6.69 0.30 8.97
CA LYS A 215 6.14 1.65 9.05
C LYS A 215 7.24 2.66 9.32
N GLU A 216 7.05 3.90 8.87
CA GLU A 216 7.82 5.04 9.35
C GLU A 216 7.90 5.04 10.89
N GLY A 217 9.14 5.16 11.40
CA GLY A 217 9.45 5.14 12.83
C GLY A 217 9.73 3.76 13.42
N ASP A 218 9.46 2.67 12.70
CA ASP A 218 9.80 1.31 13.16
C ASP A 218 11.32 1.17 13.36
N ILE A 219 11.69 0.45 14.43
CA ILE A 219 13.07 0.01 14.67
C ILE A 219 13.20 -1.41 14.14
N ILE A 220 14.20 -1.61 13.28
CA ILE A 220 14.47 -2.90 12.65
C ILE A 220 15.91 -3.31 12.90
N GLU A 221 16.13 -4.59 13.18
CA GLU A 221 17.47 -5.19 13.29
C GLU A 221 17.84 -5.86 11.96
N VAL A 222 19.06 -5.60 11.47
CA VAL A 222 19.60 -6.24 10.28
C VAL A 222 20.06 -7.65 10.62
N ILE A 223 19.46 -8.65 9.99
CA ILE A 223 19.81 -10.07 10.17
C ILE A 223 20.84 -10.52 9.13
N ASP A 224 20.62 -10.17 7.86
CA ASP A 224 21.44 -10.62 6.74
C ASP A 224 21.52 -9.52 5.67
N LEU A 225 22.54 -9.56 4.82
CA LEU A 225 22.77 -8.59 3.77
C LEU A 225 22.94 -9.29 2.42
N ASN A 226 22.33 -8.71 1.39
CA ASN A 226 22.48 -9.14 0.01
C ASN A 226 22.85 -7.96 -0.88
N TYR A 227 23.99 -8.11 -1.55
CA TYR A 227 24.48 -7.16 -2.54
C TYR A 227 24.24 -7.73 -3.93
N SER A 228 23.49 -7.01 -4.77
CA SER A 228 23.29 -7.39 -6.17
C SER A 228 23.83 -6.30 -7.10
N HIS A 229 24.66 -6.70 -8.05
CA HIS A 229 25.30 -5.77 -8.98
C HIS A 229 24.26 -5.17 -9.94
N ALA A 230 24.31 -3.85 -10.12
CA ALA A 230 23.42 -3.13 -11.03
C ALA A 230 24.05 -3.07 -12.43
N GLN A 231 23.25 -3.27 -13.48
CA GLN A 231 23.74 -3.24 -14.87
C GLN A 231 24.45 -1.94 -15.26
N GLY A 232 24.03 -0.80 -14.69
CA GLY A 232 24.67 0.51 -14.88
C GLY A 232 25.81 0.81 -13.89
N GLY A 233 26.39 -0.21 -13.24
CA GLY A 233 27.39 -0.07 -12.19
C GLY A 233 26.81 0.21 -10.80
N GLY A 234 27.59 -0.07 -9.76
CA GLY A 234 27.17 0.00 -8.36
C GLY A 234 26.45 -1.26 -7.87
N TRP A 235 25.99 -1.22 -6.63
CA TRP A 235 25.40 -2.36 -5.93
C TRP A 235 24.06 -2.01 -5.28
N PHE A 236 23.00 -2.73 -5.62
CA PHE A 236 21.76 -2.69 -4.85
C PHE A 236 21.97 -3.44 -3.53
N VAL A 237 21.61 -2.78 -2.43
CA VAL A 237 21.73 -3.31 -1.08
C VAL A 237 20.35 -3.69 -0.57
N TRP A 238 20.21 -4.96 -0.20
CA TRP A 238 19.03 -5.49 0.46
C TRP A 238 19.45 -6.02 1.83
N ALA A 239 18.69 -5.67 2.86
CA ALA A 239 18.86 -6.25 4.19
C ALA A 239 17.68 -7.16 4.50
N LYS A 240 17.95 -8.36 5.01
CA LYS A 240 16.94 -9.11 5.74
C LYS A 240 16.85 -8.46 7.10
N VAL A 241 15.66 -8.03 7.48
CA VAL A 241 15.44 -7.30 8.72
C VAL A 241 14.35 -7.97 9.54
N GLN A 242 14.33 -7.67 10.83
CA GLN A 242 13.23 -8.01 11.74
C GLN A 242 12.87 -6.81 12.59
N GLN A 243 11.59 -6.53 12.73
CA GLN A 243 11.07 -5.51 13.65
C GLN A 243 11.33 -5.94 15.10
N VAL A 244 11.90 -5.01 15.87
CA VAL A 244 12.26 -5.17 17.29
C VAL A 244 11.07 -4.83 18.18
#